data_AF-A0A651I1Y3-F1
#
_entry.id   AF-A0A651I1Y3-F1
#
_cell.length_a   1.000
_cell.length_b   1.000
_cell.length_c   1.000
_cell.angle_alpha   90.00
_cell.angle_beta   90.00
_cell.angle_gamma   90.00
#
_symmetry.space_group_name_H-M   'P 1'
#
loop_
_entity.id
_entity.type
_entity.pdbx_description
1 polymer ?
#
loop_
_entity_poly.entity_id
_entity_poly.type
_entity_poly.pdbx_seq_one_letter_code
_entity_poly.pdbx_strand_id
1 'polypeptide(L)'
;MKSRTLFQSSNPVLSDSVFQREAAAETISERKTMTREGAINKSILLFLILLGSSGIGWIYANPVFLFGGMIVGLITVLIAVFKPKTSPIAAPIYALVKGLFVGTVSAMYASAFGGIIFHAVTLTFTILFVMLFIYKTGVIKVTSKFRTGVVMATFSVFIIYAISWVLLLFGIQVPMIHEGGWMAIGFSLVVIGIASMNLLLDFDNFDKGAEQGAPAYMEWFVSMGLLITLVWLYIEILRLLAILQGRD
;
A
#
# COMPACT_ATOMS: atom_id res chain seq x y z
N MET A 1 23.21 -50.50 28.94
CA MET A 1 23.96 -49.23 28.94
C MET A 1 22.99 -48.08 28.69
N LYS A 2 22.71 -47.25 29.71
CA LYS A 2 21.79 -46.10 29.64
C LYS A 2 22.58 -44.88 29.19
N SER A 3 22.31 -44.37 27.98
CA SER A 3 22.91 -43.13 27.49
C SER A 3 22.41 -41.95 28.31
N ARG A 4 23.34 -41.21 28.91
CA ARG A 4 23.09 -39.98 29.69
C ARG A 4 22.78 -38.84 28.71
N THR A 5 21.61 -38.24 28.86
CA THR A 5 21.18 -37.00 28.18
C THR A 5 22.08 -35.84 28.62
N LEU A 6 22.82 -35.27 27.67
CA LEU A 6 23.92 -34.31 27.90
C LEU A 6 23.50 -32.85 28.15
N PHE A 7 22.22 -32.56 28.31
CA PHE A 7 21.76 -31.19 28.57
C PHE A 7 20.63 -31.21 29.58
N GLN A 8 20.98 -31.22 30.87
CA GLN A 8 20.03 -30.95 31.94
C GLN A 8 20.58 -29.76 32.72
N SER A 9 20.32 -28.56 32.19
CA SER A 9 20.65 -27.30 32.85
C SER A 9 19.68 -27.11 34.02
N SER A 10 20.19 -27.09 35.25
CA SER A 10 19.40 -26.79 36.46
C SER A 10 19.00 -25.31 36.58
N ASN A 11 19.20 -24.51 35.53
CA ASN A 11 18.81 -23.12 35.48
C ASN A 11 17.33 -23.02 35.08
N PRO A 12 16.43 -22.54 35.95
CA PRO A 12 14.99 -22.43 35.66
C PRO A 12 14.68 -21.53 34.45
N VAL A 13 15.62 -20.65 34.06
CA VAL A 13 15.52 -19.79 32.86
C VAL A 13 15.77 -20.57 31.56
N LEU A 14 16.60 -21.61 31.59
CA LEU A 14 16.96 -22.44 30.43
C LEU A 14 16.39 -23.86 30.58
N SER A 15 15.11 -23.95 30.94
CA SER A 15 14.43 -25.23 31.09
C SER A 15 13.95 -25.77 29.74
N ASP A 16 13.98 -27.09 29.58
CA ASP A 16 13.54 -27.78 28.35
C ASP A 16 12.09 -27.45 27.97
N SER A 17 11.26 -27.05 28.94
CA SER A 17 9.88 -26.60 28.70
C SER A 17 9.83 -25.25 27.98
N VAL A 18 10.80 -24.36 28.17
CA VAL A 18 10.92 -23.09 27.42
C VAL A 18 11.33 -23.40 25.99
N PHE A 19 12.32 -24.26 25.78
CA PHE A 19 12.73 -24.68 24.43
C PHE A 19 11.63 -25.46 23.70
N GLN A 20 10.88 -26.32 24.38
CA GLN A 20 9.72 -27.02 23.79
C GLN A 20 8.57 -26.06 23.49
N ARG A 21 8.36 -25.03 24.33
CA ARG A 21 7.33 -24.02 24.10
C ARG A 21 7.70 -23.08 22.95
N GLU A 22 8.98 -22.73 22.81
CA GLU A 22 9.50 -21.95 21.68
C GLU A 22 9.52 -22.78 20.39
N ALA A 23 9.94 -24.05 20.44
CA ALA A 23 9.88 -24.97 19.29
C ALA A 23 8.44 -25.27 18.86
N ALA A 24 7.51 -25.40 19.82
CA ALA A 24 6.08 -25.48 19.56
C ALA A 24 5.52 -24.15 19.02
N ALA A 25 6.00 -23.00 19.52
CA ALA A 25 5.62 -21.69 19.03
C ALA A 25 6.11 -21.43 17.60
N GLU A 26 7.31 -21.88 17.23
CA GLU A 26 7.82 -21.86 15.85
C GLU A 26 6.97 -22.74 14.92
N THR A 27 6.63 -23.96 15.34
CA THR A 27 5.74 -24.83 14.52
C THR A 27 4.30 -24.32 14.44
N ILE A 28 3.81 -23.57 15.43
CA ILE A 28 2.51 -22.89 15.39
C ILE A 28 2.59 -21.62 14.52
N SER A 29 3.71 -20.89 14.54
CA SER A 29 3.95 -19.70 13.73
C SER A 29 4.04 -20.06 12.23
N GLU A 30 4.64 -21.21 11.88
CA GLU A 30 4.62 -21.75 10.52
C GLU A 30 3.24 -22.26 10.06
N ARG A 31 2.37 -22.66 10.99
CA ARG A 31 0.98 -23.11 10.71
C ARG A 31 -0.07 -22.01 10.88
N LYS A 32 0.34 -20.78 11.21
CA LYS A 32 -0.64 -19.72 11.41
C LYS A 32 -1.24 -19.34 10.06
N THR A 33 -2.56 -19.49 9.95
CA THR A 33 -3.31 -19.06 8.79
C THR A 33 -3.60 -17.56 8.89
N MET A 34 -3.75 -16.94 7.73
CA MET A 34 -4.14 -15.57 7.56
C MET A 34 -5.53 -15.36 8.15
N THR A 35 -5.68 -14.28 8.90
CA THR A 35 -6.95 -13.85 9.46
C THR A 35 -7.33 -12.48 8.90
N ARG A 36 -8.63 -12.24 8.77
CA ARG A 36 -9.14 -10.92 8.36
C ARG A 36 -8.69 -9.83 9.34
N GLU A 37 -8.81 -10.10 10.64
CA GLU A 37 -8.39 -9.17 11.69
C GLU A 37 -6.89 -8.91 11.66
N GLY A 38 -6.08 -9.94 11.41
CA GLY A 38 -4.64 -9.81 11.22
C GLY A 38 -4.29 -8.86 10.06
N ALA A 39 -4.89 -9.07 8.89
CA ALA A 39 -4.72 -8.18 7.73
C ALA A 39 -5.17 -6.74 8.02
N ILE A 40 -6.27 -6.53 8.75
CA ILE A 40 -6.71 -5.18 9.15
C ILE A 40 -5.67 -4.54 10.09
N ASN A 41 -5.22 -5.26 11.12
CA ASN A 41 -4.25 -4.76 12.08
C ASN A 41 -2.90 -4.44 11.43
N LYS A 42 -2.44 -5.27 10.49
CA LYS A 42 -1.24 -4.99 9.69
C LYS A 42 -1.42 -3.77 8.80
N SER A 43 -2.58 -3.59 8.18
CA SER A 43 -2.86 -2.40 7.37
C SER A 43 -2.80 -1.12 8.20
N ILE A 44 -3.40 -1.12 9.40
CA ILE A 44 -3.36 0.02 10.32
C ILE A 44 -1.91 0.29 10.75
N LEU A 45 -1.15 -0.74 11.13
CA LEU A 45 0.26 -0.60 11.51
C LEU A 45 1.10 0.01 10.37
N LEU A 46 0.96 -0.50 9.15
CA LEU A 46 1.67 0.02 7.98
C LEU A 46 1.26 1.45 7.67
N PHE A 47 -0.03 1.79 7.83
CA PHE A 47 -0.51 3.16 7.66
C PHE A 47 0.07 4.11 8.72
N LEU A 48 0.17 3.69 9.98
CA LEU A 48 0.82 4.49 11.04
C LEU A 48 2.30 4.73 10.75
N ILE A 49 3.01 3.71 10.27
CA ILE A 49 4.41 3.83 9.83
C ILE A 49 4.51 4.86 8.69
N LEU A 50 3.59 4.79 7.72
CA LEU A 50 3.52 5.74 6.62
C LEU A 50 3.26 7.17 7.12
N LEU A 51 2.32 7.37 8.05
CA LEU A 51 2.04 8.70 8.60
C LEU A 51 3.24 9.27 9.36
N GLY A 52 3.88 8.47 10.22
CA GLY A 52 5.06 8.90 10.98
C GLY A 52 6.21 9.33 10.08
N SER A 53 6.50 8.52 9.05
CA SER A 53 7.53 8.85 8.05
C SER A 53 7.13 10.00 7.12
N SER A 54 5.84 10.16 6.80
CA SER A 54 5.32 11.31 6.05
C SER A 54 5.54 12.63 6.80
N GLY A 55 5.37 12.65 8.13
CA GLY A 55 5.72 13.81 8.94
C GLY A 55 7.19 14.22 8.81
N ILE A 56 8.11 13.24 8.74
CA ILE A 56 9.54 13.51 8.50
C ILE A 56 9.75 14.06 7.09
N GLY A 57 9.15 13.41 6.08
CA GLY A 57 9.25 13.82 4.68
C GLY A 57 8.68 15.21 4.40
N TRP A 58 7.69 15.63 5.21
CA TRP A 58 7.12 16.97 5.19
C TRP A 58 8.11 18.03 5.69
N ILE A 59 8.70 17.81 6.87
CA ILE A 59 9.61 18.77 7.52
C ILE A 59 10.92 18.89 6.73
N TYR A 60 11.45 17.77 6.26
CA TYR A 60 12.73 17.68 5.57
C TYR A 60 12.56 17.35 4.09
N ALA A 61 11.65 18.05 3.40
CA ALA A 61 11.39 17.84 1.99
C ALA A 61 12.69 17.87 1.16
N ASN A 62 13.04 16.73 0.55
CA ASN A 62 14.32 16.55 -0.15
C ASN A 62 14.13 15.71 -1.42
N PRO A 63 14.77 16.07 -2.56
CA PRO A 63 14.80 15.23 -3.76
C PRO A 63 15.17 13.76 -3.54
N VAL A 64 16.03 13.47 -2.56
CA VAL A 64 16.41 12.10 -2.19
C VAL A 64 15.20 11.29 -1.71
N PHE A 65 14.27 11.89 -0.97
CA PHE A 65 13.05 11.22 -0.51
C PHE A 65 12.04 11.01 -1.65
N LEU A 66 12.01 11.93 -2.62
CA LEU A 66 11.24 11.76 -3.86
C LEU A 66 11.75 10.57 -4.68
N PHE A 67 13.00 10.63 -5.13
CA PHE A 67 13.55 9.59 -6.01
C PHE A 67 13.77 8.27 -5.27
N GLY A 68 14.25 8.30 -4.03
CA GLY A 68 14.36 7.13 -3.17
C GLY A 68 12.99 6.49 -2.91
N GLY A 69 11.99 7.31 -2.63
CA GLY A 69 10.57 6.95 -2.53
C GLY A 69 10.02 6.17 -3.71
N MET A 70 10.39 6.61 -4.92
CA MET A 70 9.94 5.99 -6.17
C MET A 70 10.69 4.70 -6.45
N ILE A 71 12.03 4.72 -6.38
CA ILE A 71 12.90 3.61 -6.75
C ILE A 71 12.81 2.49 -5.71
N VAL A 72 13.08 2.80 -4.44
CA VAL A 72 13.06 1.78 -3.36
C VAL A 72 11.64 1.28 -3.15
N GLY A 73 10.63 2.16 -3.28
CA GLY A 73 9.23 1.77 -3.25
C GLY A 73 8.90 0.74 -4.34
N LEU A 74 9.30 0.99 -5.59
CA LEU A 74 9.10 0.05 -6.70
C LEU A 74 9.84 -1.28 -6.48
N ILE A 75 11.11 -1.22 -6.08
CA ILE A 75 11.92 -2.42 -5.80
C ILE A 75 11.27 -3.27 -4.71
N THR A 76 10.79 -2.64 -3.65
CA THR A 76 10.17 -3.35 -2.52
C THR A 76 8.87 -4.04 -2.94
N VAL A 77 8.06 -3.40 -3.79
CA VAL A 77 6.87 -4.02 -4.39
C VAL A 77 7.25 -5.21 -5.27
N LEU A 78 8.25 -5.06 -6.15
CA LEU A 78 8.71 -6.14 -7.02
C LEU A 78 9.20 -7.34 -6.21
N ILE A 79 9.99 -7.11 -5.15
CA ILE A 79 10.45 -8.17 -4.24
C ILE A 79 9.25 -8.88 -3.59
N ALA A 80 8.27 -8.13 -3.08
CA ALA A 80 7.08 -8.71 -2.47
C ALA A 80 6.23 -9.53 -3.46
N VAL A 81 6.13 -9.10 -4.72
CA VAL A 81 5.40 -9.81 -5.78
C VAL A 81 6.09 -11.12 -6.16
N PHE A 82 7.42 -11.11 -6.35
CA PHE A 82 8.16 -12.32 -6.72
C PHE A 82 8.41 -13.27 -5.53
N LYS A 83 8.50 -12.73 -4.31
CA LYS A 83 8.73 -13.50 -3.08
C LYS A 83 7.78 -13.03 -1.96
N PRO A 84 6.50 -13.45 -1.97
CA PRO A 84 5.51 -13.02 -0.95
C PRO A 84 5.91 -13.36 0.49
N LYS A 85 6.77 -14.37 0.69
CA LYS A 85 7.30 -14.71 2.02
C LYS A 85 8.11 -13.58 2.67
N THR A 86 8.66 -12.65 1.89
CA THR A 86 9.41 -11.49 2.41
C THR A 86 8.52 -10.31 2.77
N SER A 87 7.20 -10.39 2.55
CA SER A 87 6.24 -9.32 2.86
C SER A 87 6.29 -8.78 4.30
N PRO A 88 6.55 -9.58 5.35
CA PRO A 88 6.70 -9.04 6.71
C PRO A 88 7.82 -8.00 6.86
N ILE A 89 8.84 -8.06 5.99
CA ILE A 89 9.96 -7.09 5.97
C ILE A 89 9.73 -6.04 4.89
N ALA A 90 9.30 -6.47 3.71
CA ALA A 90 9.08 -5.59 2.57
C ALA A 90 7.95 -4.57 2.85
N ALA A 91 6.86 -4.96 3.49
CA ALA A 91 5.72 -4.06 3.71
C ALA A 91 6.07 -2.89 4.64
N PRO A 92 6.72 -3.07 5.82
CA PRO A 92 7.17 -1.94 6.63
C PRO A 92 8.19 -1.03 5.95
N ILE A 93 9.13 -1.59 5.19
CA ILE A 93 10.11 -0.81 4.41
C ILE A 93 9.39 0.04 3.36
N TYR A 94 8.44 -0.57 2.63
CA TYR A 94 7.61 0.14 1.68
C TYR A 94 6.85 1.28 2.34
N ALA A 95 6.20 1.04 3.48
CA ALA A 95 5.45 2.04 4.22
C ALA A 95 6.32 3.22 4.68
N LEU A 96 7.53 2.96 5.20
CA LEU A 96 8.49 3.99 5.59
C LEU A 96 8.90 4.85 4.39
N VAL A 97 9.34 4.21 3.31
CA VAL A 97 9.91 4.92 2.16
C VAL A 97 8.82 5.65 1.37
N LYS A 98 7.62 5.07 1.25
CA LYS A 98 6.47 5.77 0.68
C LYS A 98 5.93 6.87 1.57
N GLY A 99 6.02 6.75 2.89
CA GLY A 99 5.68 7.86 3.76
C GLY A 99 6.60 9.04 3.53
N LEU A 100 7.92 8.84 3.50
CA LEU A 100 8.87 9.91 3.15
C LEU A 100 8.54 10.55 1.79
N PHE A 101 8.28 9.73 0.77
CA PHE A 101 7.84 10.19 -0.56
C PHE A 101 6.59 11.06 -0.50
N VAL A 102 5.53 10.53 0.11
CA VAL A 102 4.24 11.21 0.22
C VAL A 102 4.42 12.51 0.99
N GLY A 103 5.13 12.52 2.11
CA GLY A 103 5.38 13.72 2.91
C GLY A 103 6.10 14.82 2.12
N THR A 104 7.13 14.46 1.34
CA THR A 104 7.84 15.41 0.48
C THR A 104 6.95 15.93 -0.64
N VAL A 105 6.18 15.07 -1.31
CA VAL A 105 5.21 15.50 -2.34
C VAL A 105 4.15 16.43 -1.72
N SER A 106 3.61 16.07 -0.57
CA SER A 106 2.65 16.88 0.18
C SER A 106 3.24 18.26 0.48
N ALA A 107 4.47 18.35 1.01
CA ALA A 107 5.10 19.65 1.29
C ALA A 107 5.25 20.52 0.03
N MET A 108 5.62 19.93 -1.10
CA MET A 108 5.71 20.64 -2.38
C MET A 108 4.34 21.18 -2.82
N TYR A 109 3.30 20.36 -2.76
CA TYR A 109 1.94 20.79 -3.12
C TYR A 109 1.40 21.84 -2.16
N ALA A 110 1.68 21.76 -0.85
CA ALA A 110 1.28 22.79 0.11
C ALA A 110 1.93 24.14 -0.15
N SER A 111 3.20 24.15 -0.57
CA SER A 111 3.92 25.39 -0.89
C SER A 111 3.35 26.10 -2.12
N ALA A 112 2.79 25.33 -3.07
CA ALA A 112 2.18 25.86 -4.29
C ALA A 112 0.68 26.14 -4.13
N PHE A 113 -0.03 25.34 -3.33
CA PHE A 113 -1.48 25.30 -3.21
C PHE A 113 -1.88 25.19 -1.74
N GLY A 114 -2.22 26.34 -1.13
CA GLY A 114 -2.59 26.40 0.28
C GLY A 114 -3.83 25.57 0.61
N GLY A 115 -3.76 24.72 1.65
CA GLY A 115 -4.91 23.97 2.15
C GLY A 115 -5.39 22.78 1.30
N ILE A 116 -4.77 22.50 0.15
CA ILE A 116 -5.12 21.37 -0.74
C ILE A 116 -5.02 20.01 -0.04
N ILE A 117 -4.11 19.91 0.93
CA ILE A 117 -3.72 18.67 1.57
C ILE A 117 -4.78 18.16 2.51
N PHE A 118 -5.39 19.07 3.28
CA PHE A 118 -6.50 18.73 4.14
C PHE A 118 -7.66 18.15 3.33
N HIS A 119 -7.98 18.76 2.19
CA HIS A 119 -9.00 18.27 1.27
C HIS A 119 -8.63 16.91 0.66
N ALA A 120 -7.38 16.74 0.21
CA ALA A 120 -6.92 15.48 -0.36
C ALA A 120 -6.98 14.32 0.65
N VAL A 121 -6.52 14.54 1.88
CA VAL A 121 -6.59 13.56 2.96
C VAL A 121 -8.05 13.22 3.27
N THR A 122 -8.91 14.24 3.42
CA THR A 122 -10.34 14.05 3.71
C THR A 122 -11.01 13.22 2.63
N LEU A 123 -10.83 13.58 1.35
CA LEU A 123 -11.40 12.84 0.22
C LEU A 123 -10.88 11.40 0.13
N THR A 124 -9.59 11.18 0.41
CA THR A 124 -9.00 9.82 0.41
C THR A 124 -9.67 8.95 1.46
N PHE A 125 -9.84 9.45 2.68
CA PHE A 125 -10.54 8.73 3.75
C PHE A 125 -12.02 8.56 3.46
N THR A 126 -12.70 9.57 2.92
CA THR A 126 -14.10 9.45 2.51
C THR A 126 -14.27 8.33 1.49
N ILE A 127 -13.45 8.28 0.44
CA ILE A 127 -13.50 7.22 -0.58
C ILE A 127 -13.19 5.86 0.05
N LEU A 128 -12.17 5.78 0.90
CA LEU A 128 -11.83 4.54 1.62
C LEU A 128 -13.03 3.99 2.42
N PHE A 129 -13.65 4.82 3.24
CA PHE A 129 -14.76 4.40 4.09
C PHE A 129 -16.04 4.11 3.29
N VAL A 130 -16.33 4.90 2.26
CA VAL A 130 -17.47 4.63 1.36
C VAL A 130 -17.28 3.31 0.63
N MET A 131 -16.09 3.04 0.08
CA MET A 131 -15.81 1.77 -0.59
C MET A 131 -15.82 0.59 0.38
N LEU A 132 -15.30 0.76 1.60
CA LEU A 132 -15.38 -0.26 2.64
C LEU A 132 -16.83 -0.55 3.02
N PHE A 133 -17.67 0.48 3.12
CA PHE A 133 -19.10 0.33 3.40
C PHE A 133 -19.83 -0.39 2.26
N ILE A 134 -19.59 0.00 1.01
CA ILE A 134 -20.15 -0.65 -0.18
C ILE A 134 -19.75 -2.12 -0.24
N TYR A 135 -18.48 -2.42 0.05
CA TYR A 135 -17.98 -3.80 0.10
C TYR A 135 -18.66 -4.61 1.21
N LYS A 136 -18.69 -4.08 2.45
CA LYS A 136 -19.30 -4.78 3.60
C LYS A 136 -20.80 -5.00 3.46
N THR A 137 -21.52 -4.06 2.84
CA THR A 137 -22.96 -4.20 2.58
C THR A 137 -23.27 -5.16 1.44
N GLY A 138 -22.25 -5.57 0.66
CA GLY A 138 -22.41 -6.48 -0.47
C GLY A 138 -23.21 -5.89 -1.63
N VAL A 139 -23.38 -4.56 -1.66
CA VAL A 139 -24.07 -3.84 -2.75
C VAL A 139 -23.33 -4.08 -4.07
N ILE A 140 -22.01 -4.05 -4.05
CA ILE A 140 -21.15 -4.42 -5.18
C ILE A 140 -20.44 -5.72 -4.84
N LYS A 141 -20.76 -6.78 -5.59
CA LYS A 141 -20.09 -8.09 -5.45
C LYS A 141 -18.84 -8.16 -6.32
N VAL A 142 -17.70 -8.47 -5.72
CA VAL A 142 -16.42 -8.65 -6.42
C VAL A 142 -16.39 -10.00 -7.13
N THR A 143 -16.97 -10.05 -8.33
CA THR A 143 -16.94 -11.23 -9.19
C THR A 143 -15.59 -11.37 -9.91
N SER A 144 -15.29 -12.56 -10.43
CA SER A 144 -14.09 -12.77 -11.26
C SER A 144 -14.03 -11.82 -12.46
N LYS A 145 -15.16 -11.58 -13.15
CA LYS A 145 -15.24 -10.64 -14.28
C LYS A 145 -14.98 -9.19 -13.85
N PHE A 146 -15.56 -8.77 -12.73
CA PHE A 146 -15.31 -7.43 -12.18
C PHE A 146 -13.84 -7.23 -11.84
N ARG A 147 -13.22 -8.21 -11.15
CA ARG A 147 -11.81 -8.21 -10.82
C ARG A 147 -10.92 -8.10 -12.06
N THR A 148 -11.16 -8.93 -13.07
CA THR A 148 -10.40 -8.87 -14.33
C THR A 148 -10.56 -7.50 -15.00
N GLY A 149 -11.77 -6.95 -15.04
CA GLY A 149 -12.04 -5.62 -15.59
C GLY A 149 -11.26 -4.51 -14.89
N VAL A 150 -11.30 -4.46 -13.56
CA VAL A 150 -10.59 -3.45 -12.77
C VAL A 150 -9.07 -3.61 -12.92
N VAL A 151 -8.54 -4.84 -12.88
CA VAL A 151 -7.09 -5.09 -13.08
C VAL A 151 -6.63 -4.63 -14.47
N MET A 152 -7.41 -4.90 -15.52
CA MET A 152 -7.10 -4.42 -16.87
C MET A 152 -7.14 -2.89 -16.96
N ALA A 153 -8.10 -2.24 -16.29
CA ALA A 153 -8.18 -0.78 -16.23
C ALA A 153 -6.97 -0.18 -15.50
N THR A 154 -6.59 -0.74 -14.35
CA THR A 154 -5.37 -0.34 -13.61
C THR A 154 -4.12 -0.49 -14.47
N PHE A 155 -4.00 -1.62 -15.17
CA PHE A 155 -2.86 -1.87 -16.06
C PHE A 155 -2.83 -0.90 -17.25
N SER A 156 -3.99 -0.53 -17.79
CA SER A 156 -4.10 0.48 -18.86
C SER A 156 -3.62 1.85 -18.38
N VAL A 157 -4.01 2.28 -17.17
CA VAL A 157 -3.51 3.52 -16.57
C VAL A 157 -1.99 3.46 -16.36
N PHE A 158 -1.48 2.32 -15.88
CA PHE A 158 -0.03 2.12 -15.72
C PHE A 158 0.73 2.26 -17.05
N ILE A 159 0.23 1.68 -18.14
CA ILE A 159 0.83 1.83 -19.48
C ILE A 159 0.85 3.30 -19.91
N ILE A 160 -0.24 4.04 -19.70
CA ILE A 160 -0.31 5.47 -20.04
C ILE A 160 0.77 6.25 -19.28
N TYR A 161 0.94 5.97 -17.98
CA TYR A 161 1.99 6.60 -17.17
C TYR A 161 3.40 6.20 -17.63
N ALA A 162 3.62 4.93 -17.99
CA ALA A 162 4.90 4.45 -18.52
C ALA A 162 5.26 5.11 -19.86
N ILE A 163 4.30 5.22 -20.79
CA ILE A 163 4.49 5.92 -22.07
C ILE A 163 4.84 7.38 -21.82
N SER A 164 4.12 8.05 -20.92
CA SER A 164 4.37 9.45 -20.57
C SER A 164 5.78 9.66 -20.01
N TRP A 165 6.25 8.74 -19.18
CA TRP A 165 7.61 8.73 -18.66
C TRP A 165 8.66 8.55 -19.75
N VAL A 166 8.44 7.61 -20.68
CA VAL A 166 9.37 7.37 -21.79
C VAL A 166 9.43 8.59 -22.72
N LEU A 167 8.29 9.20 -23.05
CA LEU A 167 8.23 10.40 -23.88
C LEU A 167 8.93 11.59 -23.23
N LEU A 168 8.84 11.72 -21.90
CA LEU A 168 9.58 12.74 -21.14
C LEU A 168 11.10 12.62 -21.32
N LEU A 169 11.63 11.39 -21.44
CA LEU A 169 13.07 11.16 -21.71
C LEU A 169 13.50 11.66 -23.09
N PHE A 170 12.58 11.73 -24.04
CA PHE A 170 12.80 12.30 -25.38
C PHE A 170 12.48 13.81 -25.44
N GLY A 171 12.21 14.45 -24.30
CA GLY A 171 11.85 15.87 -24.23
C GLY A 171 10.44 16.18 -24.73
N ILE A 172 9.62 15.17 -25.02
CA ILE A 172 8.24 15.34 -25.46
C ILE A 172 7.34 15.36 -24.23
N GLN A 173 6.83 16.54 -23.87
CA GLN A 173 5.81 16.67 -22.84
C GLN A 173 4.45 16.32 -23.45
N VAL A 174 3.76 15.33 -22.89
CA VAL A 174 2.40 14.98 -23.33
C VAL A 174 1.42 15.98 -22.70
N PRO A 175 0.78 16.87 -23.49
CA PRO A 175 -0.08 17.94 -22.96
C PRO A 175 -1.32 17.38 -22.24
N MET A 176 -1.85 16.25 -22.73
CA MET A 176 -3.09 15.63 -22.23
C MET A 176 -3.10 15.30 -20.73
N ILE A 177 -1.92 15.18 -20.10
CA ILE A 177 -1.77 14.81 -18.68
C ILE A 177 -1.20 15.97 -17.84
N HIS A 178 -0.51 16.93 -18.45
CA HIS A 178 0.26 17.94 -17.72
C HIS A 178 -0.23 19.37 -17.94
N GLU A 179 -0.91 19.64 -19.04
CA GLU A 179 -1.50 20.95 -19.31
C GLU A 179 -2.93 20.96 -18.79
N GLY A 180 -3.24 21.96 -17.94
CA GLY A 180 -4.55 22.12 -17.33
C GLY A 180 -5.67 22.13 -18.38
N GLY A 181 -6.85 21.65 -17.99
CA GLY A 181 -8.00 21.62 -18.89
C GLY A 181 -9.04 20.59 -18.48
N TRP A 182 -10.20 20.61 -19.14
CA TRP A 182 -11.31 19.69 -18.88
C TRP A 182 -10.93 18.23 -19.12
N MET A 183 -10.04 17.97 -20.07
CA MET A 183 -9.56 16.62 -20.40
C MET A 183 -8.68 16.03 -19.28
N ALA A 184 -7.80 16.84 -18.69
CA ALA A 184 -6.95 16.42 -17.57
C ALA A 184 -7.77 16.11 -16.31
N ILE A 185 -8.79 16.93 -16.01
CA ILE A 185 -9.75 16.69 -14.92
C ILE A 185 -10.51 15.37 -15.15
N GLY A 186 -11.07 15.19 -16.36
CA GLY A 186 -11.80 13.98 -16.72
C GLY A 186 -10.94 12.72 -16.58
N PHE A 187 -9.69 12.79 -17.04
CA PHE A 187 -8.73 11.69 -16.87
C PHE A 187 -8.45 11.39 -15.40
N SER A 188 -8.14 12.40 -14.57
CA SER A 188 -7.93 12.20 -13.13
C SER A 188 -9.14 11.61 -12.42
N LEU A 189 -10.36 12.04 -12.76
CA LEU A 189 -11.58 11.47 -12.21
C LEU A 189 -11.75 9.98 -12.58
N VAL A 190 -11.42 9.61 -13.83
CA VAL A 190 -11.43 8.20 -14.26
C VAL A 190 -10.40 7.39 -13.46
N VAL A 191 -9.18 7.91 -13.30
CA VAL A 191 -8.13 7.23 -12.53
C VAL A 191 -8.51 7.09 -11.06
N ILE A 192 -9.08 8.12 -10.44
CA ILE A 192 -9.61 8.07 -9.06
C ILE A 192 -10.72 7.00 -8.97
N GLY A 193 -11.61 6.96 -9.96
CA GLY A 193 -12.63 5.92 -10.07
C GLY A 193 -12.03 4.51 -10.09
N ILE A 194 -11.03 4.28 -10.94
CA ILE A 194 -10.32 2.99 -11.02
C ILE A 194 -9.61 2.67 -9.71
N ALA A 195 -8.88 3.62 -9.12
CA ALA A 195 -8.21 3.44 -7.83
C ALA A 195 -9.22 3.09 -6.71
N SER A 196 -10.38 3.75 -6.68
CA SER A 196 -11.44 3.46 -5.72
C SER A 196 -12.04 2.05 -5.91
N MET A 197 -12.14 1.55 -7.15
CA MET A 197 -12.55 0.17 -7.42
C MET A 197 -11.47 -0.85 -7.02
N ASN A 198 -10.18 -0.51 -7.09
CA ASN A 198 -9.11 -1.38 -6.57
C ASN A 198 -9.25 -1.61 -5.06
N LEU A 199 -9.73 -0.62 -4.29
CA LEU A 199 -10.00 -0.81 -2.86
C LEU A 199 -11.02 -1.95 -2.63
N LEU A 200 -12.02 -2.10 -3.49
CA LEU A 200 -12.96 -3.23 -3.39
C LEU A 200 -12.24 -4.57 -3.62
N LEU A 201 -11.30 -4.63 -4.55
CA LEU A 201 -10.48 -5.83 -4.77
C LEU A 201 -9.55 -6.10 -3.57
N ASP A 202 -9.01 -5.06 -2.96
CA ASP A 202 -8.15 -5.17 -1.78
C ASP A 202 -8.92 -5.74 -0.58
N PHE A 203 -10.15 -5.28 -0.34
CA PHE A 203 -11.00 -5.83 0.71
C PHE A 203 -11.44 -7.28 0.40
N ASP A 204 -11.76 -7.59 -0.85
CA ASP A 204 -12.05 -8.97 -1.30
C ASP A 204 -10.83 -9.88 -1.16
N ASN A 205 -9.60 -9.37 -1.31
CA ASN A 205 -8.38 -10.13 -1.06
C ASN A 205 -8.23 -10.47 0.43
N PHE A 206 -8.70 -9.62 1.35
CA PHE A 206 -8.62 -9.89 2.79
C PHE A 206 -9.53 -11.07 3.15
N ASP A 207 -10.77 -11.05 2.64
CA ASP A 207 -11.73 -12.11 2.93
C ASP A 207 -11.34 -13.42 2.23
N LYS A 208 -11.00 -13.39 0.93
CA LYS A 208 -10.55 -14.58 0.19
C LYS A 208 -9.29 -15.20 0.77
N GLY A 209 -8.31 -14.38 1.18
CA GLY A 209 -7.07 -14.87 1.77
C GLY A 209 -7.32 -15.60 3.10
N ALA A 210 -8.24 -15.08 3.92
CA ALA A 210 -8.64 -15.73 5.16
C ALA A 210 -9.48 -17.00 4.92
N GLU A 211 -10.45 -16.96 4.01
CA GLU A 211 -11.31 -18.10 3.64
C GLU A 211 -10.52 -19.27 3.06
N GLN A 212 -9.49 -18.99 2.27
CA GLN A 212 -8.61 -20.00 1.67
C GLN A 212 -7.54 -20.52 2.64
N GLY A 213 -7.47 -20.00 3.87
CA GLY A 213 -6.46 -20.39 4.85
C GLY A 213 -5.04 -20.07 4.39
N ALA A 214 -4.83 -18.94 3.70
CA ALA A 214 -3.52 -18.55 3.22
C ALA A 214 -2.51 -18.44 4.38
N PRO A 215 -1.19 -18.55 4.15
CA PRO A 215 -0.21 -18.43 5.23
C PRO A 215 -0.24 -17.05 5.92
N ALA A 216 0.06 -16.97 7.22
CA ALA A 216 0.00 -15.72 7.99
C ALA A 216 0.85 -14.56 7.42
N TYR A 217 1.96 -14.85 6.74
CA TYR A 217 2.75 -13.78 6.10
C TYR A 217 1.97 -13.03 5.00
N MET A 218 0.93 -13.65 4.43
CA MET A 218 0.07 -13.01 3.42
C MET A 218 -0.73 -11.84 3.98
N GLU A 219 -0.95 -11.77 5.29
CA GLU A 219 -1.54 -10.59 5.94
C GLU A 219 -0.75 -9.33 5.57
N TRP A 220 0.59 -9.39 5.66
CA TRP A 220 1.45 -8.27 5.28
C TRP A 220 1.40 -7.95 3.78
N PHE A 221 1.28 -8.99 2.94
CA PHE A 221 1.21 -8.82 1.49
C PHE A 221 -0.08 -8.10 1.08
N VAL A 222 -1.24 -8.53 1.59
CA VAL A 222 -2.51 -7.90 1.26
C VAL A 222 -2.63 -6.50 1.87
N SER A 223 -2.11 -6.29 3.10
CA SER A 223 -2.06 -4.97 3.73
C SER A 223 -1.17 -3.99 2.95
N MET A 224 -0.05 -4.48 2.42
CA MET A 224 0.81 -3.69 1.54
C MET A 224 0.08 -3.32 0.25
N GLY A 225 -0.68 -4.25 -0.35
CA GLY A 225 -1.57 -3.98 -1.50
C GLY A 225 -2.52 -2.82 -1.24
N LEU A 226 -3.28 -2.90 -0.13
CA LEU A 226 -4.18 -1.82 0.28
C LEU A 226 -3.44 -0.48 0.46
N LEU A 227 -2.25 -0.50 1.07
CA LEU A 227 -1.45 0.71 1.25
C LEU A 227 -0.97 1.31 -0.08
N ILE A 228 -0.58 0.47 -1.05
CA ILE A 228 -0.22 0.91 -2.41
C ILE A 228 -1.39 1.63 -3.05
N THR A 229 -2.59 1.04 -3.02
CA THR A 229 -3.81 1.62 -3.57
C THR A 229 -4.14 2.95 -2.88
N LEU A 230 -4.01 3.02 -1.56
CA LEU A 230 -4.30 4.23 -0.79
C LEU A 230 -3.35 5.39 -1.10
N VAL A 231 -2.04 5.10 -1.22
CA VAL A 231 -1.04 6.10 -1.61
C VAL A 231 -1.30 6.58 -3.04
N TRP A 232 -1.60 5.67 -3.96
CA TRP A 232 -1.90 6.03 -5.34
C TRP A 232 -3.14 6.92 -5.44
N LEU A 233 -4.23 6.54 -4.76
CA LEU A 233 -5.46 7.32 -4.68
C LEU A 233 -5.20 8.73 -4.14
N TYR A 234 -4.42 8.85 -3.06
CA TYR A 234 -4.08 10.14 -2.46
C TYR A 234 -3.35 11.06 -3.44
N ILE A 235 -2.33 10.55 -4.13
CA ILE A 235 -1.55 11.33 -5.12
C ILE A 235 -2.43 11.78 -6.29
N GLU A 236 -3.35 10.92 -6.76
CA GLU A 236 -4.25 11.30 -7.85
C GLU A 236 -5.27 12.37 -7.41
N ILE A 237 -5.76 12.31 -6.17
CA ILE A 237 -6.63 13.37 -5.61
C ILE A 237 -5.86 14.67 -5.46
N LEU A 238 -4.62 14.65 -4.97
CA LEU A 238 -3.76 15.83 -4.92
C LEU A 238 -3.58 16.44 -6.30
N ARG A 239 -3.29 15.61 -7.32
CA ARG A 239 -3.14 16.05 -8.70
C ARG A 239 -4.44 16.67 -9.23
N LEU A 240 -5.59 16.03 -9.02
CA LEU A 240 -6.89 16.56 -9.41
C LEU A 240 -7.13 17.94 -8.79
N LEU A 241 -6.94 18.07 -7.48
CA LEU A 241 -7.16 19.32 -6.77
C LEU A 241 -6.19 20.42 -7.23
N ALA A 242 -4.95 20.07 -7.56
CA ALA A 242 -3.97 21.04 -8.08
C ALA A 242 -4.35 21.52 -9.48
N ILE A 243 -4.85 20.64 -10.35
CA ILE A 243 -5.39 21.02 -11.67
C ILE A 243 -6.61 21.93 -11.51
N LEU A 244 -7.45 21.70 -10.49
CA LEU A 244 -8.62 22.54 -10.23
C LEU A 244 -8.24 23.93 -9.71
N GLN A 245 -7.26 24.02 -8.80
CA GLN A 245 -6.82 25.29 -8.21
C GLN A 245 -5.89 26.10 -9.14
N GLY A 246 -5.05 25.45 -9.95
CA GLY A 246 -4.17 26.13 -10.91
C GLY A 246 -4.90 26.67 -12.15
N ARG A 247 -6.23 26.65 -12.17
CA ARG A 247 -7.07 27.24 -13.22
C ARG A 247 -7.59 28.63 -12.87
N ASP A 248 -7.32 29.12 -11.66
CA ASP A 248 -7.50 30.51 -11.24
C ASP A 248 -6.18 31.27 -11.34
#